data_AF-A0A965HTQ4-F1
#
_entry.id   AF-A0A965HTQ4-F1
#
_cell.length_a   1.000
_cell.length_b   1.000
_cell.length_c   1.000
_cell.angle_alpha   90.00
_cell.angle_beta   90.00
_cell.angle_gamma   90.00
#
_symmetry.space_group_name_H-M   'P 1'
#
loop_
_entity.id
_entity.type
_entity.pdbx_description
1 polymer ?
#
loop_
_entity_poly.entity_id
_entity_poly.type
_entity_poly.pdbx_seq_one_letter_code
_entity_poly.pdbx_strand_id
1 'polypeptide(L)'
;MTGIQNTTTTVKLATGNAVNDNYSLRPQPVLTGAITAKDVTIATGGVQTKVYDGTTLAAVTAGNLTGLVSGEQLGATTALGFFDSKDVLTATTVSTVYTLTDGANGELASNYNLLNPTENIGATIIAKDVTLAPGIAPSKVYDGNTTASVTLGVLTGEVTGETLGTTTVVGTFNSKDVLAANTVTANYTLNDGLNGELASNYNLLNPTETISSSITAKPLTMTGSTAVGKVYDGNTTASVNLGSLSGEVSGETLGAPTVVGTFDSKDVIAASTVTAVYTLVDGANGELASNYSLADDYLAATITAKALTMTGSTATSKVYDGNTTAAVTVGTLTGEVSGETLGLTTAIGTFNSKDVLAANTVTAIYTLVDGASGELASNYSLANDSLASTITAKALTMTGSTAGTKVYDGNTTASVTVGSLSGEVSGETLGTPTVVGTFNSKDVLAANTVTAVYTLVDGANGELASNYSLVNDSLASTITAKDVTISAGSATSKVYDGNTGASVTVGSLTGLVGAEVLGTTAVTGTFNSKDVLSANTVTAVYTLVDGANPLHRASNYNLLNPTEAIATTIAAKALTISVGTPSTVVSKVYNGNRTA
;
A
#
# COMPACT_ATOMS: atom_id res chain seq x y z
N MET A 1 -104.66 -14.23 -63.10
CA MET A 1 -105.31 -14.65 -64.36
C MET A 1 -106.79 -14.84 -64.07
N THR A 2 -107.67 -14.06 -64.70
CA THR A 2 -109.12 -14.12 -64.48
C THR A 2 -109.72 -15.31 -65.25
N GLY A 3 -109.90 -16.44 -64.59
CA GLY A 3 -110.69 -17.57 -65.12
C GLY A 3 -112.18 -17.29 -64.93
N ILE A 4 -112.81 -16.63 -65.90
CA ILE A 4 -114.26 -16.43 -65.92
C ILE A 4 -114.91 -17.73 -66.41
N GLN A 5 -115.47 -18.53 -65.50
CA GLN A 5 -116.36 -19.64 -65.83
C GLN A 5 -117.76 -19.09 -66.16
N ASN A 6 -118.06 -18.83 -67.43
CA ASN A 6 -119.42 -18.50 -67.89
C ASN A 6 -120.26 -19.78 -68.02
N THR A 7 -121.38 -19.86 -67.31
CA THR A 7 -122.40 -20.91 -67.50
C THR A 7 -123.56 -20.36 -68.35
N THR A 8 -123.74 -20.89 -69.56
CA THR A 8 -124.84 -20.50 -70.45
C THR A 8 -126.01 -21.48 -70.28
N THR A 9 -127.21 -20.98 -69.97
CA THR A 9 -128.45 -21.79 -69.94
C THR A 9 -129.32 -21.41 -71.14
N THR A 10 -129.58 -22.34 -72.07
CA THR A 10 -130.52 -22.14 -73.19
C THR A 10 -131.84 -22.86 -72.92
N VAL A 11 -132.95 -22.11 -72.97
CA VAL A 11 -134.33 -22.64 -72.89
C VAL A 11 -134.87 -22.83 -74.31
N LYS A 12 -135.48 -24.00 -74.61
CA LYS A 12 -136.05 -24.34 -75.93
C LYS A 12 -137.54 -24.68 -75.77
N LEU A 13 -138.41 -24.18 -76.66
CA LEU A 13 -139.84 -24.55 -76.69
C LEU A 13 -140.04 -25.96 -77.26
N ALA A 14 -140.95 -26.74 -76.69
CA ALA A 14 -141.27 -28.11 -77.13
C ALA A 14 -142.17 -28.11 -78.40
N THR A 15 -141.92 -29.04 -79.32
CA THR A 15 -142.64 -29.18 -80.60
C THR A 15 -143.98 -29.89 -80.48
N GLY A 16 -145.03 -29.39 -81.16
CA GLY A 16 -146.24 -30.16 -81.51
C GLY A 16 -147.59 -29.61 -81.03
N ASN A 17 -148.03 -28.46 -81.59
CA ASN A 17 -149.43 -27.97 -81.62
C ASN A 17 -149.48 -26.66 -82.43
N ALA A 18 -150.41 -26.53 -83.38
CA ALA A 18 -150.56 -25.43 -84.34
C ALA A 18 -151.00 -24.06 -83.77
N VAL A 19 -150.62 -23.72 -82.54
CA VAL A 19 -150.89 -22.42 -81.90
C VAL A 19 -149.60 -21.62 -81.63
N ASN A 20 -148.42 -22.20 -81.89
CA ASN A 20 -147.13 -21.59 -81.55
C ASN A 20 -146.57 -20.61 -82.59
N ASP A 21 -147.17 -20.51 -83.78
CA ASP A 21 -146.75 -19.55 -84.83
C ASP A 21 -147.16 -18.09 -84.52
N ASN A 22 -147.88 -17.86 -83.41
CA ASN A 22 -148.29 -16.53 -82.95
C ASN A 22 -147.39 -15.92 -81.85
N TYR A 23 -146.26 -16.56 -81.46
CA TYR A 23 -145.37 -16.06 -80.40
C TYR A 23 -143.89 -16.04 -80.80
N SER A 24 -143.23 -14.89 -80.59
CA SER A 24 -141.79 -14.71 -80.72
C SER A 24 -141.16 -14.56 -79.33
N LEU A 25 -140.15 -15.41 -79.01
CA LEU A 25 -139.34 -15.28 -77.80
C LEU A 25 -138.30 -14.17 -77.99
N ARG A 26 -138.45 -13.09 -77.22
CA ARG A 26 -137.50 -11.98 -77.19
C ARG A 26 -136.17 -12.42 -76.55
N PRO A 27 -135.00 -11.93 -77.01
CA PRO A 27 -133.69 -12.35 -76.48
C PRO A 27 -133.58 -12.09 -74.98
N GLN A 28 -133.08 -13.08 -74.24
CA GLN A 28 -132.73 -12.93 -72.82
C GLN A 28 -131.31 -12.38 -72.70
N PRO A 29 -131.08 -11.37 -71.83
CA PRO A 29 -129.73 -10.90 -71.56
C PRO A 29 -128.90 -11.99 -70.88
N VAL A 30 -127.63 -12.14 -71.28
CA VAL A 30 -126.65 -12.96 -70.56
C VAL A 30 -126.38 -12.29 -69.21
N LEU A 31 -126.71 -12.97 -68.12
CA LEU A 31 -126.33 -12.56 -66.77
C LEU A 31 -124.89 -13.03 -66.51
N THR A 32 -123.95 -12.09 -66.51
CA THR A 32 -122.61 -12.33 -65.97
C THR A 32 -122.59 -11.97 -64.48
N GLY A 33 -122.38 -12.98 -63.63
CA GLY A 33 -122.09 -12.77 -62.21
C GLY A 33 -120.58 -12.76 -61.99
N ALA A 34 -120.06 -11.72 -61.33
CA ALA A 34 -118.68 -11.71 -60.87
C ALA A 34 -118.62 -12.33 -59.47
N ILE A 35 -117.82 -13.40 -59.30
CA ILE A 35 -117.44 -13.88 -57.98
C ILE A 35 -116.23 -13.05 -57.55
N THR A 36 -116.38 -12.29 -56.47
CA THR A 36 -115.27 -11.55 -55.87
C THR A 36 -114.58 -12.42 -54.83
N ALA A 37 -113.25 -12.31 -54.74
CA ALA A 37 -112.47 -12.98 -53.70
C ALA A 37 -112.97 -12.58 -52.31
N LYS A 38 -112.95 -13.52 -51.35
CA LYS A 38 -113.40 -13.28 -49.98
C LYS A 38 -112.28 -12.66 -49.16
N ASP A 39 -112.60 -11.66 -48.36
CA ASP A 39 -111.62 -11.02 -47.50
C ASP A 39 -111.24 -11.91 -46.29
N VAL A 40 -109.94 -12.03 -46.04
CA VAL A 40 -109.34 -12.68 -44.88
C VAL A 40 -108.35 -11.75 -44.21
N THR A 41 -108.11 -12.00 -42.92
CA THR A 41 -107.07 -11.31 -42.15
C THR A 41 -106.17 -12.33 -41.49
N ILE A 42 -104.92 -11.95 -41.25
CA ILE A 42 -103.96 -12.75 -40.48
C ILE A 42 -103.74 -12.12 -39.10
N ALA A 43 -103.72 -12.94 -38.05
CA ALA A 43 -103.34 -12.50 -36.71
C ALA A 43 -101.85 -12.14 -36.64
N THR A 44 -101.46 -11.39 -35.62
CA THR A 44 -100.06 -10.99 -35.43
C THR A 44 -99.14 -12.19 -35.33
N GLY A 45 -98.07 -12.17 -36.14
CA GLY A 45 -97.04 -13.19 -36.17
C GLY A 45 -96.06 -13.13 -35.01
N GLY A 46 -95.08 -14.03 -35.02
CA GLY A 46 -93.95 -14.03 -34.08
C GLY A 46 -92.65 -13.61 -34.75
N VAL A 47 -91.80 -12.89 -34.01
CA VAL A 47 -90.41 -12.59 -34.42
C VAL A 47 -89.48 -13.37 -33.50
N GLN A 48 -88.56 -14.15 -34.08
CA GLN A 48 -87.54 -14.86 -33.30
C GLN A 48 -86.46 -13.90 -32.82
N THR A 49 -85.83 -14.22 -31.68
CA THR A 49 -84.69 -13.45 -31.16
C THR A 49 -83.55 -13.46 -32.16
N LYS A 50 -83.01 -12.28 -32.46
CA LYS A 50 -81.87 -12.11 -33.38
C LYS A 50 -80.68 -11.55 -32.62
N VAL A 51 -79.54 -12.23 -32.73
CA VAL A 51 -78.24 -11.67 -32.37
C VAL A 51 -77.70 -10.92 -33.58
N TYR A 52 -77.04 -9.79 -33.36
CA TYR A 52 -76.47 -8.97 -34.42
C TYR A 52 -75.60 -9.81 -35.38
N ASP A 53 -75.92 -9.75 -36.67
CA ASP A 53 -75.23 -10.49 -37.74
C ASP A 53 -74.92 -9.58 -38.94
N GLY A 54 -75.00 -8.26 -38.77
CA GLY A 54 -74.77 -7.27 -39.82
C GLY A 54 -75.91 -7.10 -40.82
N THR A 55 -77.05 -7.78 -40.65
CA THR A 55 -78.17 -7.74 -41.61
C THR A 55 -79.50 -7.30 -40.97
N THR A 56 -80.42 -6.79 -41.78
CA THR A 56 -81.80 -6.51 -41.35
C THR A 56 -82.70 -7.74 -41.37
N LEU A 57 -82.23 -8.90 -41.83
CA LEU A 57 -83.09 -10.06 -42.05
C LEU A 57 -83.58 -10.67 -40.72
N ALA A 58 -84.89 -10.82 -40.57
CA ALA A 58 -85.52 -11.41 -39.39
C ALA A 58 -86.19 -12.75 -39.72
N ALA A 59 -86.04 -13.72 -38.83
CA ALA A 59 -86.81 -14.96 -38.88
C ALA A 59 -88.17 -14.74 -38.22
N VAL A 60 -89.24 -14.93 -38.99
CA VAL A 60 -90.62 -14.63 -38.58
C VAL A 60 -91.53 -15.84 -38.78
N THR A 61 -92.63 -15.90 -38.04
CA THR A 61 -93.65 -16.95 -38.15
C THR A 61 -95.01 -16.31 -38.42
N ALA A 62 -95.75 -16.84 -39.40
CA ALA A 62 -97.09 -16.39 -39.73
C ALA A 62 -98.06 -16.61 -38.56
N GLY A 63 -98.92 -15.62 -38.29
CA GLY A 63 -100.06 -15.81 -37.42
C GLY A 63 -101.18 -16.62 -38.09
N ASN A 64 -102.25 -16.89 -37.35
CA ASN A 64 -103.39 -17.66 -37.86
C ASN A 64 -104.29 -16.82 -38.78
N LEU A 65 -104.76 -17.41 -39.88
CA LEU A 65 -105.76 -16.78 -40.76
C LEU A 65 -107.17 -16.83 -40.14
N THR A 66 -107.93 -15.75 -40.31
CA THR A 66 -109.34 -15.65 -39.93
C THR A 66 -110.17 -15.12 -41.10
N GLY A 67 -111.46 -15.48 -41.13
CA GLY A 67 -112.37 -15.11 -42.23
C GLY A 67 -112.50 -16.15 -43.35
N LEU A 68 -111.79 -17.29 -43.25
CA LEU A 68 -111.90 -18.41 -44.18
C LEU A 68 -113.34 -18.96 -44.27
N VAL A 69 -113.70 -19.58 -45.39
CA VAL A 69 -114.94 -20.35 -45.50
C VAL A 69 -114.84 -21.61 -44.63
N SER A 70 -115.94 -21.99 -43.97
CA SER A 70 -115.93 -23.12 -43.03
C SER A 70 -115.48 -24.41 -43.70
N GLY A 71 -114.45 -25.04 -43.15
CA GLY A 71 -113.87 -26.29 -43.66
C GLY A 71 -112.68 -26.11 -44.62
N GLU A 72 -112.41 -24.88 -45.08
CA GLU A 72 -111.25 -24.58 -45.90
C GLU A 72 -110.02 -24.24 -45.05
N GLN A 73 -108.85 -24.70 -45.49
CA GLN A 73 -107.57 -24.34 -44.87
C GLN A 73 -106.62 -23.79 -45.94
N LEU A 74 -106.23 -22.53 -45.81
CA LEU A 74 -105.13 -21.95 -46.57
C LEU A 74 -103.85 -21.95 -45.76
N GLY A 75 -102.71 -22.05 -46.45
CA GLY A 75 -101.43 -21.69 -45.87
C GLY A 75 -101.23 -20.17 -45.91
N ALA A 76 -100.68 -19.60 -44.85
CA ALA A 76 -100.03 -18.30 -44.90
C ALA A 76 -98.53 -18.55 -44.80
N THR A 77 -97.77 -18.18 -45.83
CA THR A 77 -96.32 -18.18 -45.74
C THR A 77 -95.86 -16.75 -45.49
N THR A 78 -94.99 -16.59 -44.49
CA THR A 78 -94.15 -15.40 -44.38
C THR A 78 -93.06 -15.52 -45.42
N ALA A 79 -92.97 -14.55 -46.33
CA ALA A 79 -91.93 -14.56 -47.34
C ALA A 79 -90.58 -14.25 -46.70
N LEU A 80 -90.44 -13.13 -45.99
CA LEU A 80 -89.29 -12.70 -45.19
C LEU A 80 -89.73 -11.58 -44.22
N GLY A 81 -89.03 -11.39 -43.10
CA GLY A 81 -89.16 -10.21 -42.24
C GLY A 81 -87.89 -9.35 -42.29
N PHE A 82 -88.02 -8.02 -42.17
CA PHE A 82 -86.87 -7.11 -42.14
C PHE A 82 -86.98 -6.12 -40.98
N PHE A 83 -85.92 -6.00 -40.18
CA PHE A 83 -85.76 -4.92 -39.21
C PHE A 83 -85.65 -3.56 -39.91
N ASP A 84 -86.17 -2.53 -39.25
CA ASP A 84 -86.03 -1.11 -39.62
C ASP A 84 -84.58 -0.61 -39.61
N SER A 85 -83.71 -1.28 -38.85
CA SER A 85 -82.26 -1.07 -38.85
C SER A 85 -81.51 -2.38 -38.67
N LYS A 86 -80.28 -2.45 -39.20
CA LYS A 86 -79.37 -3.58 -38.88
C LYS A 86 -78.74 -3.42 -37.50
N ASP A 87 -78.69 -2.19 -36.97
CA ASP A 87 -77.92 -1.83 -35.78
C ASP A 87 -78.74 -1.97 -34.49
N VAL A 88 -78.11 -2.48 -33.43
CA VAL A 88 -78.75 -2.92 -32.17
C VAL A 88 -79.57 -1.82 -31.50
N LEU A 89 -79.02 -0.61 -31.39
CA LEU A 89 -79.69 0.49 -30.68
C LEU A 89 -80.84 1.13 -31.46
N THR A 90 -80.89 0.92 -32.78
CA THR A 90 -81.89 1.56 -33.66
C THR A 90 -82.87 0.57 -34.27
N ALA A 91 -82.64 -0.74 -34.10
CA ALA A 91 -83.58 -1.78 -34.51
C ALA A 91 -84.74 -1.91 -33.50
N THR A 92 -85.94 -1.48 -33.91
CA THR A 92 -87.11 -1.42 -33.02
C THR A 92 -88.34 -2.15 -33.57
N THR A 93 -88.40 -2.36 -34.88
CA THR A 93 -89.55 -2.97 -35.54
C THR A 93 -89.12 -3.92 -36.66
N VAL A 94 -89.89 -4.99 -36.88
CA VAL A 94 -89.75 -5.90 -38.03
C VAL A 94 -90.97 -5.75 -38.91
N SER A 95 -90.75 -5.37 -40.18
CA SER A 95 -91.79 -5.39 -41.21
C SER A 95 -91.86 -6.77 -41.85
N THR A 96 -93.04 -7.38 -41.82
CA THR A 96 -93.32 -8.69 -42.42
C THR A 96 -94.27 -8.56 -43.59
N VAL A 97 -94.05 -9.35 -44.63
CA VAL A 97 -94.97 -9.48 -45.77
C VAL A 97 -95.50 -10.91 -45.82
N TYR A 98 -96.82 -11.04 -45.85
CA TYR A 98 -97.53 -12.30 -45.89
C TYR A 98 -98.06 -12.56 -47.30
N THR A 99 -97.91 -13.80 -47.77
CA THR A 99 -98.57 -14.29 -48.98
C THR A 99 -99.43 -15.48 -48.65
N LEU A 100 -100.64 -15.50 -49.22
CA LEU A 100 -101.49 -16.68 -49.15
C LEU A 100 -100.94 -17.74 -50.12
N THR A 101 -100.87 -18.97 -49.65
CA THR A 101 -100.56 -20.15 -50.48
C THR A 101 -101.77 -21.05 -50.52
N ASP A 102 -101.95 -21.74 -51.65
CA ASP A 102 -103.02 -22.71 -51.83
C ASP A 102 -103.02 -23.74 -50.69
N GLY A 103 -104.22 -24.17 -50.30
CA GLY A 103 -104.44 -25.18 -49.28
C GLY A 103 -104.01 -26.56 -49.75
N ALA A 104 -103.68 -27.42 -48.79
CA ALA A 104 -103.22 -28.77 -49.08
C ALA A 104 -104.31 -29.67 -49.72
N ASN A 105 -105.59 -29.25 -49.68
CA ASN A 105 -106.73 -30.01 -50.20
C ASN A 105 -107.39 -29.35 -51.42
N GLY A 106 -106.66 -28.49 -52.14
CA GLY A 106 -107.10 -27.88 -53.40
C GLY A 106 -107.79 -26.52 -53.25
N GLU A 107 -107.78 -25.93 -52.05
CA GLU A 107 -108.21 -24.55 -51.82
C GLU A 107 -107.27 -23.57 -52.53
N LEU A 108 -107.80 -22.71 -53.40
CA LEU A 108 -106.98 -21.75 -54.14
C LEU A 108 -106.87 -20.43 -53.35
N ALA A 109 -105.64 -20.00 -53.04
CA ALA A 109 -105.34 -18.71 -52.42
C ALA A 109 -105.88 -17.53 -53.25
N SER A 110 -105.96 -17.68 -54.57
CA SER A 110 -106.54 -16.68 -55.47
C SER A 110 -108.04 -16.40 -55.23
N ASN A 111 -108.74 -17.23 -54.46
CA ASN A 111 -110.12 -16.99 -54.04
C ASN A 111 -110.25 -16.01 -52.86
N TYR A 112 -109.12 -15.55 -52.29
CA TYR A 112 -109.09 -14.77 -51.07
C TYR A 112 -108.27 -13.48 -51.24
N ASN A 113 -108.77 -12.39 -50.66
CA ASN A 113 -108.04 -11.13 -50.51
C ASN A 113 -107.50 -11.04 -49.09
N LEU A 114 -106.18 -11.00 -48.93
CA LEU A 114 -105.57 -10.71 -47.62
C LEU A 114 -105.59 -9.20 -47.38
N LEU A 115 -106.39 -8.74 -46.40
CA LEU A 115 -106.58 -7.30 -46.14
C LEU A 115 -105.40 -6.65 -45.40
N ASN A 116 -104.64 -7.43 -44.64
CA ASN A 116 -103.44 -6.98 -43.93
C ASN A 116 -102.20 -7.78 -44.39
N PRO A 117 -101.77 -7.61 -45.67
CA PRO A 117 -100.66 -8.37 -46.22
C PRO A 117 -99.29 -7.96 -45.63
N THR A 118 -99.25 -6.90 -44.83
CA THR A 118 -98.06 -6.41 -44.14
C THR A 118 -98.34 -6.11 -42.69
N GLU A 119 -97.36 -6.32 -41.83
CA GLU A 119 -97.44 -6.03 -40.40
C GLU A 119 -96.08 -5.55 -39.87
N ASN A 120 -96.10 -4.67 -38.86
CA ASN A 120 -94.91 -4.24 -38.14
C ASN A 120 -94.98 -4.77 -36.71
N ILE A 121 -94.01 -5.61 -36.33
CA ILE A 121 -93.94 -6.23 -35.02
C ILE A 121 -92.79 -5.59 -34.23
N GLY A 122 -93.04 -5.16 -33.00
CA GLY A 122 -91.99 -4.63 -32.12
C GLY A 122 -90.99 -5.71 -31.73
N ALA A 123 -89.71 -5.50 -32.03
CA ALA A 123 -88.63 -6.42 -31.72
C ALA A 123 -87.30 -5.68 -31.68
N THR A 124 -86.33 -6.21 -30.93
CA THR A 124 -84.98 -5.66 -30.80
C THR A 124 -83.94 -6.68 -31.24
N ILE A 125 -82.77 -6.20 -31.65
CA ILE A 125 -81.59 -7.05 -31.89
C ILE A 125 -80.76 -7.12 -30.61
N ILE A 126 -80.23 -8.30 -30.29
CA ILE A 126 -79.30 -8.51 -29.17
C ILE A 126 -77.87 -8.27 -29.69
N ALA A 127 -77.07 -7.50 -28.96
CA ALA A 127 -75.66 -7.28 -29.30
C ALA A 127 -74.89 -8.60 -29.41
N LYS A 128 -73.95 -8.66 -30.35
CA LYS A 128 -73.11 -9.85 -30.52
C LYS A 128 -71.93 -9.77 -29.55
N ASP A 129 -71.65 -10.87 -28.85
CA ASP A 129 -70.50 -10.92 -27.96
C ASP A 129 -69.18 -10.97 -28.74
N VAL A 130 -68.21 -10.17 -28.30
CA VAL A 130 -66.82 -10.17 -28.77
C VAL A 130 -65.87 -10.33 -27.58
N THR A 131 -64.68 -10.82 -27.86
CA THR A 131 -63.64 -11.04 -26.84
C THR A 131 -62.28 -10.66 -27.39
N LEU A 132 -61.50 -9.96 -26.58
CA LEU A 132 -60.12 -9.60 -26.89
C LEU A 132 -59.19 -10.74 -26.44
N ALA A 133 -58.24 -11.16 -27.29
CA ALA A 133 -57.16 -12.04 -26.83
C ALA A 133 -56.29 -11.32 -25.77
N PRO A 134 -55.57 -12.05 -24.91
CA PRO A 134 -54.73 -11.45 -23.88
C PRO A 134 -53.73 -10.42 -24.45
N GLY A 135 -53.63 -9.26 -23.80
CA GLY A 135 -52.67 -8.23 -24.15
C GLY A 135 -51.25 -8.55 -23.66
N ILE A 136 -50.28 -7.72 -24.06
CA ILE A 136 -48.89 -7.80 -23.58
C ILE A 136 -48.49 -6.45 -22.98
N ALA A 137 -47.95 -6.48 -21.77
CA ALA A 137 -47.38 -5.32 -21.09
C ALA A 137 -45.88 -5.55 -20.82
N PRO A 138 -44.96 -4.89 -21.55
CA PRO A 138 -43.53 -5.04 -21.30
C PRO A 138 -43.15 -4.43 -19.95
N SER A 139 -42.10 -4.98 -19.33
CA SER A 139 -41.50 -4.37 -18.16
C SER A 139 -40.94 -2.97 -18.48
N LYS A 140 -40.89 -2.08 -17.49
CA LYS A 140 -40.26 -0.77 -17.63
C LYS A 140 -39.25 -0.50 -16.51
N VAL A 141 -38.35 0.44 -16.75
CA VAL A 141 -37.48 0.98 -15.69
C VAL A 141 -38.28 1.95 -14.83
N TYR A 142 -38.01 1.99 -13.53
CA TYR A 142 -38.63 2.91 -12.59
C TYR A 142 -38.52 4.38 -13.06
N ASP A 143 -39.66 5.05 -13.08
CA ASP A 143 -39.87 6.41 -13.58
C ASP A 143 -40.83 7.21 -12.67
N GLY A 144 -41.12 6.71 -11.46
CA GLY A 144 -41.97 7.37 -10.46
C GLY A 144 -43.49 7.28 -10.71
N ASN A 145 -43.97 6.57 -11.74
CA ASN A 145 -45.40 6.49 -12.03
C ASN A 145 -45.90 5.07 -12.33
N THR A 146 -47.22 4.88 -12.26
CA THR A 146 -47.90 3.59 -12.52
C THR A 146 -48.28 3.38 -13.99
N THR A 147 -47.98 4.30 -14.90
CA THR A 147 -48.38 4.16 -16.31
C THR A 147 -47.68 2.98 -16.96
N ALA A 148 -48.44 2.15 -17.67
CA ALA A 148 -47.93 1.03 -18.46
C ALA A 148 -48.31 1.18 -19.94
N SER A 149 -47.39 0.76 -20.81
CA SER A 149 -47.72 0.52 -22.22
C SER A 149 -48.36 -0.86 -22.33
N VAL A 150 -49.45 -0.97 -23.08
CA VAL A 150 -50.12 -2.26 -23.33
C VAL A 150 -50.29 -2.41 -24.84
N THR A 151 -49.76 -3.49 -25.38
CA THR A 151 -50.06 -3.94 -26.74
C THR A 151 -51.34 -4.76 -26.69
N LEU A 152 -52.35 -4.32 -27.44
CA LEU A 152 -53.64 -4.99 -27.54
C LEU A 152 -53.52 -6.38 -28.16
N GLY A 153 -54.31 -7.32 -27.65
CA GLY A 153 -54.58 -8.57 -28.34
C GLY A 153 -55.50 -8.39 -29.55
N VAL A 154 -55.75 -9.48 -30.26
CA VAL A 154 -56.65 -9.50 -31.42
C VAL A 154 -58.10 -9.60 -30.93
N LEU A 155 -59.00 -8.77 -31.47
CA LEU A 155 -60.43 -8.87 -31.22
C LEU A 155 -61.03 -10.03 -32.04
N THR A 156 -61.92 -10.80 -31.43
CA THR A 156 -62.56 -11.96 -32.07
C THR A 156 -64.06 -11.96 -31.78
N GLY A 157 -64.84 -12.58 -32.67
CA GLY A 157 -66.31 -12.66 -32.57
C GLY A 157 -67.06 -11.69 -33.47
N GLU A 158 -66.36 -10.77 -34.13
CA GLU A 158 -66.93 -9.82 -35.09
C GLU A 158 -67.72 -10.52 -36.20
N VAL A 159 -68.69 -9.82 -36.79
CA VAL A 159 -69.36 -10.27 -38.00
C VAL A 159 -68.34 -10.26 -39.16
N THR A 160 -68.38 -11.28 -40.02
CA THR A 160 -67.41 -11.40 -41.12
C THR A 160 -67.46 -10.16 -42.02
N GLY A 161 -66.31 -9.51 -42.19
CA GLY A 161 -66.16 -8.31 -43.02
C GLY A 161 -66.33 -7.00 -42.25
N GLU A 162 -66.76 -7.04 -40.99
CA GLU A 162 -66.74 -5.90 -40.08
C GLU A 162 -65.43 -5.86 -39.29
N THR A 163 -64.93 -4.65 -39.04
CA THR A 163 -63.75 -4.39 -38.20
C THR A 163 -64.05 -3.19 -37.30
N LEU A 164 -64.08 -3.39 -35.99
CA LEU A 164 -64.22 -2.31 -35.01
C LEU A 164 -62.93 -1.47 -34.90
N GLY A 165 -63.08 -0.24 -34.40
CA GLY A 165 -61.96 0.67 -34.19
C GLY A 165 -60.99 0.20 -33.11
N THR A 166 -59.77 0.73 -33.12
CA THR A 166 -58.74 0.41 -32.11
C THR A 166 -59.24 0.76 -30.72
N THR A 167 -59.29 -0.22 -29.82
CA THR A 167 -59.67 0.00 -28.42
C THR A 167 -58.68 0.95 -27.75
N THR A 168 -59.17 1.93 -26.99
CA THR A 168 -58.26 2.74 -26.16
C THR A 168 -57.87 1.92 -24.94
N VAL A 169 -56.56 1.77 -24.70
CA VAL A 169 -56.04 1.07 -23.52
C VAL A 169 -55.40 2.05 -22.56
N VAL A 170 -55.84 2.02 -21.31
CA VAL A 170 -55.12 2.63 -20.20
C VAL A 170 -54.56 1.49 -19.36
N GLY A 171 -53.26 1.26 -19.48
CA GLY A 171 -52.53 0.30 -18.65
C GLY A 171 -52.01 0.96 -17.38
N THR A 172 -52.30 0.38 -16.22
CA THR A 172 -51.82 0.88 -14.93
C THR A 172 -51.20 -0.25 -14.12
N PHE A 173 -49.94 -0.10 -13.70
CA PHE A 173 -49.31 -0.98 -12.72
C PHE A 173 -50.01 -0.89 -11.36
N ASN A 174 -50.06 -2.02 -10.65
CA ASN A 174 -50.65 -2.10 -9.30
C ASN A 174 -49.87 -1.29 -8.23
N SER A 175 -48.61 -0.95 -8.51
CA SER A 175 -47.80 -0.02 -7.72
C SER A 175 -46.79 0.68 -8.62
N LYS A 176 -46.33 1.87 -8.21
CA LYS A 176 -45.17 2.52 -8.84
C LYS A 176 -43.85 1.87 -8.38
N ASP A 177 -43.84 1.25 -7.21
CA ASP A 177 -42.62 0.78 -6.54
C ASP A 177 -42.19 -0.61 -7.01
N VAL A 178 -40.90 -0.76 -7.29
CA VAL A 178 -40.27 -1.92 -7.97
C VAL A 178 -40.64 -3.25 -7.33
N LEU A 179 -40.55 -3.36 -5.99
CA LEU A 179 -40.83 -4.62 -5.28
C LEU A 179 -42.32 -4.99 -5.27
N ALA A 180 -43.21 -4.00 -5.42
CA ALA A 180 -44.65 -4.19 -5.37
C ALA A 180 -45.29 -4.26 -6.77
N ALA A 181 -44.61 -3.77 -7.80
CA ALA A 181 -45.11 -3.72 -9.17
C ALA A 181 -44.94 -5.09 -9.88
N ASN A 182 -46.02 -5.88 -9.91
CA ASN A 182 -46.03 -7.23 -10.49
C ASN A 182 -47.20 -7.49 -11.46
N THR A 183 -48.14 -6.56 -11.59
CA THR A 183 -49.28 -6.67 -12.49
C THR A 183 -49.65 -5.32 -13.11
N VAL A 184 -50.23 -5.37 -14.31
CA VAL A 184 -50.82 -4.24 -15.03
C VAL A 184 -52.30 -4.51 -15.22
N THR A 185 -53.16 -3.59 -14.78
CA THR A 185 -54.58 -3.59 -15.12
C THR A 185 -54.76 -2.79 -16.41
N ALA A 186 -55.28 -3.46 -17.44
CA ALA A 186 -55.64 -2.86 -18.72
C ALA A 186 -57.17 -2.77 -18.82
N ASN A 187 -57.68 -1.56 -19.06
CA ASN A 187 -59.10 -1.34 -19.33
C ASN A 187 -59.29 -1.07 -20.83
N TYR A 188 -60.25 -1.74 -21.44
CA TYR A 188 -60.55 -1.71 -22.86
C TYR A 188 -61.95 -1.14 -23.11
N THR A 189 -62.07 -0.31 -24.13
CA THR A 189 -63.37 0.16 -24.66
C THR A 189 -63.42 -0.12 -26.15
N LEU A 190 -64.55 -0.64 -26.64
CA LEU A 190 -64.78 -0.75 -28.07
C LEU A 190 -65.00 0.64 -28.66
N ASN A 191 -64.43 0.85 -29.85
CA ASN A 191 -64.62 2.07 -30.63
C ASN A 191 -65.29 1.71 -31.96
N ASP A 192 -66.06 2.65 -32.51
CA ASP A 192 -66.67 2.48 -33.82
C ASP A 192 -65.60 2.23 -34.91
N GLY A 193 -65.94 1.39 -35.87
CA GLY A 193 -65.11 1.09 -37.03
C GLY A 193 -65.04 2.27 -38.00
N LEU A 194 -64.01 2.27 -38.85
CA LEU A 194 -63.78 3.34 -39.82
C LEU A 194 -64.76 3.33 -41.00
N ASN A 195 -65.51 2.25 -41.21
CA ASN A 195 -66.46 2.10 -42.32
C ASN A 195 -67.92 2.08 -41.85
N GLY A 196 -68.21 2.64 -40.67
CA GLY A 196 -69.56 2.79 -40.13
C GLY A 196 -70.05 1.59 -39.31
N GLU A 197 -69.16 0.67 -38.94
CA GLU A 197 -69.43 -0.37 -37.94
C GLU A 197 -69.58 0.28 -36.55
N LEU A 198 -70.69 0.02 -35.86
CA LEU A 198 -70.95 0.60 -34.55
C LEU A 198 -70.53 -0.34 -33.44
N ALA A 199 -69.70 0.14 -32.50
CA ALA A 199 -69.33 -0.60 -31.30
C ALA A 199 -70.55 -0.98 -30.46
N SER A 200 -71.62 -0.19 -30.52
CA SER A 200 -72.89 -0.47 -29.83
C SER A 200 -73.60 -1.74 -30.32
N ASN A 201 -73.18 -2.31 -31.45
CA ASN A 201 -73.71 -3.58 -31.94
C ASN A 201 -73.09 -4.81 -31.25
N TYR A 202 -72.07 -4.57 -30.43
CA TYR A 202 -71.25 -5.60 -29.82
C TYR A 202 -71.18 -5.44 -28.30
N ASN A 203 -70.95 -6.55 -27.61
CA ASN A 203 -70.71 -6.61 -26.18
C ASN A 203 -69.31 -7.17 -25.92
N LEU A 204 -68.41 -6.38 -25.34
CA LEU A 204 -67.06 -6.84 -24.98
C LEU A 204 -67.12 -7.61 -23.66
N LEU A 205 -66.90 -8.92 -23.72
CA LEU A 205 -67.01 -9.79 -22.54
C LEU A 205 -65.87 -9.62 -21.53
N ASN A 206 -64.71 -9.13 -21.97
CA ASN A 206 -63.52 -8.93 -21.14
C ASN A 206 -63.00 -7.48 -21.24
N PRO A 207 -63.76 -6.49 -20.73
CA PRO A 207 -63.37 -5.08 -20.81
C PRO A 207 -62.20 -4.72 -19.87
N THR A 208 -61.81 -5.64 -18.99
CA THR A 208 -60.69 -5.47 -18.07
C THR A 208 -59.82 -6.72 -18.05
N GLU A 209 -58.51 -6.55 -18.08
CA GLU A 209 -57.54 -7.63 -18.01
C GLU A 209 -56.45 -7.31 -16.98
N THR A 210 -55.92 -8.34 -16.33
CA THR A 210 -54.72 -8.24 -15.49
C THR A 210 -53.57 -9.00 -16.15
N ILE A 211 -52.52 -8.26 -16.52
CA ILE A 211 -51.35 -8.78 -17.23
C ILE A 211 -50.16 -8.83 -16.26
N SER A 212 -49.43 -9.95 -16.24
CA SER A 212 -48.18 -10.03 -15.45
C SER A 212 -47.09 -9.18 -16.10
N SER A 213 -46.50 -8.26 -15.35
CA SER A 213 -45.41 -7.39 -15.80
C SER A 213 -44.68 -6.83 -14.59
N SER A 214 -43.50 -6.23 -14.77
CA SER A 214 -42.68 -5.74 -13.65
C SER A 214 -42.08 -4.37 -13.94
N ILE A 215 -41.71 -3.67 -12.86
CA ILE A 215 -40.85 -2.49 -12.94
C ILE A 215 -39.46 -2.91 -12.46
N THR A 216 -38.41 -2.55 -13.21
CA THR A 216 -37.01 -2.77 -12.81
C THR A 216 -36.43 -1.52 -12.15
N ALA A 217 -35.49 -1.72 -11.23
CA ALA A 217 -34.82 -0.62 -10.54
C ALA A 217 -34.11 0.31 -11.51
N LYS A 218 -34.18 1.62 -11.26
CA LYS A 218 -33.46 2.62 -12.05
C LYS A 218 -31.99 2.66 -11.60
N PRO A 219 -31.03 2.51 -12.51
CA PRO A 219 -29.62 2.64 -12.14
C PRO A 219 -29.28 4.09 -11.76
N LEU A 220 -28.63 4.26 -10.62
CA LEU A 220 -28.03 5.50 -10.15
C LEU A 220 -26.52 5.48 -10.38
N THR A 221 -25.92 6.67 -10.33
CA THR A 221 -24.47 6.85 -10.43
C THR A 221 -23.93 7.57 -9.20
N MET A 222 -22.87 7.02 -8.61
CA MET A 222 -22.06 7.70 -7.59
C MET A 222 -20.82 8.29 -8.26
N THR A 223 -20.54 9.58 -8.05
CA THR A 223 -19.38 10.24 -8.64
C THR A 223 -18.54 10.98 -7.60
N GLY A 224 -17.21 10.87 -7.68
CA GLY A 224 -16.29 11.60 -6.81
C GLY A 224 -16.00 10.94 -5.46
N SER A 225 -16.38 9.69 -5.25
CA SER A 225 -15.94 8.93 -4.07
C SER A 225 -14.42 8.74 -4.10
N THR A 226 -13.79 8.76 -2.92
CA THR A 226 -12.35 8.51 -2.77
C THR A 226 -12.07 7.61 -1.58
N ALA A 227 -11.09 6.72 -1.70
CA ALA A 227 -10.61 5.91 -0.59
C ALA A 227 -9.39 6.57 0.06
N VAL A 228 -9.26 6.44 1.38
CA VAL A 228 -8.15 7.01 2.15
C VAL A 228 -7.14 5.91 2.46
N GLY A 229 -5.87 6.15 2.11
CA GLY A 229 -4.77 5.26 2.48
C GLY A 229 -4.56 5.20 3.99
N LYS A 230 -4.00 4.10 4.49
CA LYS A 230 -3.77 3.90 5.93
C LYS A 230 -2.39 3.35 6.23
N VAL A 231 -2.01 3.39 7.51
CA VAL A 231 -0.86 2.62 8.01
C VAL A 231 -1.33 1.21 8.33
N TYR A 232 -0.46 0.22 8.12
CA TYR A 232 -0.76 -1.18 8.42
C TYR A 232 -1.26 -1.38 9.85
N ASP A 233 -2.40 -2.05 9.97
CA ASP A 233 -3.14 -2.30 11.20
C ASP A 233 -3.72 -3.73 11.26
N GLY A 234 -3.28 -4.61 10.34
CA GLY A 234 -3.67 -6.02 10.30
C GLY A 234 -5.05 -6.33 9.71
N ASN A 235 -5.80 -5.34 9.18
CA ASN A 235 -7.14 -5.58 8.63
C ASN A 235 -7.37 -4.95 7.24
N THR A 236 -8.45 -5.35 6.58
CA THR A 236 -8.85 -4.84 5.24
C THR A 236 -9.82 -3.66 5.30
N THR A 237 -10.24 -3.19 6.46
CA THR A 237 -11.20 -2.07 6.55
C THR A 237 -10.59 -0.79 5.99
N ALA A 238 -11.35 -0.10 5.13
CA ALA A 238 -10.96 1.16 4.51
C ALA A 238 -11.96 2.27 4.86
N SER A 239 -11.46 3.50 4.94
CA SER A 239 -12.29 4.70 5.01
C SER A 239 -12.56 5.21 3.59
N VAL A 240 -13.82 5.46 3.28
CA VAL A 240 -14.25 6.02 1.98
C VAL A 240 -14.95 7.35 2.24
N ASN A 241 -14.50 8.39 1.55
CA ASN A 241 -15.22 9.65 1.46
C ASN A 241 -16.24 9.51 0.32
N LEU A 242 -17.52 9.67 0.67
CA LEU A 242 -18.62 9.59 -0.28
C LEU A 242 -18.57 10.73 -1.30
N GLY A 243 -18.84 10.37 -2.55
CA GLY A 243 -19.11 11.30 -3.62
C GLY A 243 -20.55 11.84 -3.61
N SER A 244 -21.00 12.27 -4.79
CA SER A 244 -22.38 12.71 -5.04
C SER A 244 -23.17 11.66 -5.80
N LEU A 245 -24.37 11.35 -5.29
CA LEU A 245 -25.36 10.49 -5.93
C LEU A 245 -26.11 11.29 -7.02
N SER A 246 -26.44 10.64 -8.12
CA SER A 246 -27.19 11.23 -9.22
C SER A 246 -27.96 10.18 -10.04
N GLY A 247 -29.01 10.62 -10.74
CA GLY A 247 -29.83 9.80 -11.64
C GLY A 247 -31.24 9.51 -11.13
N GLU A 248 -31.61 10.08 -9.98
CA GLU A 248 -32.93 9.99 -9.38
C GLU A 248 -34.02 10.51 -10.33
N VAL A 249 -35.24 9.98 -10.17
CA VAL A 249 -36.41 10.51 -10.86
C VAL A 249 -36.65 11.95 -10.41
N SER A 250 -37.01 12.83 -11.35
CA SER A 250 -37.22 14.26 -11.08
C SER A 250 -38.21 14.48 -9.94
N GLY A 251 -37.78 15.20 -8.90
CA GLY A 251 -38.59 15.49 -7.70
C GLY A 251 -38.45 14.46 -6.58
N GLU A 252 -37.77 13.33 -6.81
CA GLU A 252 -37.41 12.38 -5.76
C GLU A 252 -36.03 12.70 -5.18
N THR A 253 -35.84 12.42 -3.89
CA THR A 253 -34.54 12.55 -3.22
C THR A 253 -34.40 11.44 -2.20
N LEU A 254 -33.38 10.60 -2.37
CA LEU A 254 -33.05 9.54 -1.41
C LEU A 254 -32.35 10.09 -0.17
N GLY A 255 -32.29 9.27 0.88
CA GLY A 255 -31.47 9.55 2.06
C GLY A 255 -29.97 9.51 1.74
N ALA A 256 -29.16 10.06 2.65
CA ALA A 256 -27.70 10.01 2.51
C ALA A 256 -27.24 8.54 2.45
N PRO A 257 -26.58 8.09 1.37
CA PRO A 257 -26.13 6.72 1.27
C PRO A 257 -25.05 6.43 2.30
N THR A 258 -24.90 5.17 2.67
CA THR A 258 -23.76 4.69 3.48
C THR A 258 -22.80 3.90 2.60
N VAL A 259 -21.54 3.80 3.03
CA VAL A 259 -20.51 3.03 2.32
C VAL A 259 -19.71 2.19 3.28
N VAL A 260 -19.41 0.96 2.86
CA VAL A 260 -18.40 0.11 3.49
C VAL A 260 -17.24 -0.05 2.52
N GLY A 261 -16.05 0.39 2.93
CA GLY A 261 -14.82 0.24 2.18
C GLY A 261 -14.02 -0.98 2.64
N THR A 262 -13.56 -1.80 1.70
CA THR A 262 -12.67 -2.94 1.97
C THR A 262 -11.51 -2.96 0.99
N PHE A 263 -10.27 -2.95 1.49
CA PHE A 263 -9.06 -3.21 0.71
C PHE A 263 -9.06 -4.65 0.17
N ASP A 264 -8.54 -4.81 -1.05
CA ASP A 264 -8.28 -6.09 -1.72
C ASP A 264 -7.31 -7.00 -0.95
N SER A 265 -6.42 -6.42 -0.15
CA SER A 265 -5.56 -7.14 0.80
C SER A 265 -5.34 -6.33 2.07
N LYS A 266 -5.05 -7.02 3.18
CA LYS A 266 -4.55 -6.37 4.40
C LYS A 266 -3.06 -6.00 4.27
N ASP A 267 -2.33 -6.66 3.39
CA ASP A 267 -0.86 -6.62 3.32
C ASP A 267 -0.36 -5.49 2.41
N VAL A 268 0.65 -4.74 2.86
CA VAL A 268 1.16 -3.48 2.30
C VAL A 268 1.49 -3.57 0.81
N ILE A 269 2.17 -4.64 0.39
CA ILE A 269 2.60 -4.80 -1.01
C ILE A 269 1.42 -5.12 -1.94
N ALA A 270 0.42 -5.85 -1.43
CA ALA A 270 -0.71 -6.32 -2.22
C ALA A 270 -1.91 -5.35 -2.20
N ALA A 271 -2.00 -4.48 -1.20
CA ALA A 271 -3.12 -3.56 -1.02
C ALA A 271 -3.05 -2.40 -2.03
N SER A 272 -3.96 -2.41 -3.01
CA SER A 272 -3.94 -1.44 -4.12
C SER A 272 -5.31 -0.83 -4.42
N THR A 273 -6.39 -1.52 -4.07
CA THR A 273 -7.75 -1.16 -4.43
C THR A 273 -8.68 -1.34 -3.24
N VAL A 274 -9.65 -0.43 -3.11
CA VAL A 274 -10.74 -0.50 -2.14
C VAL A 274 -12.05 -0.72 -2.88
N THR A 275 -12.75 -1.80 -2.58
CA THR A 275 -14.14 -1.99 -2.98
C THR A 275 -15.03 -1.17 -2.05
N ALA A 276 -15.77 -0.23 -2.62
CA ALA A 276 -16.76 0.59 -1.95
C ALA A 276 -18.16 0.02 -2.24
N VAL A 277 -18.75 -0.62 -1.23
CA VAL A 277 -20.12 -1.14 -1.30
C VAL A 277 -21.07 -0.09 -0.77
N TYR A 278 -21.92 0.43 -1.64
CA TYR A 278 -22.90 1.46 -1.27
C TYR A 278 -24.21 0.85 -0.81
N THR A 279 -24.83 1.48 0.18
CA THR A 279 -26.21 1.18 0.58
C THR A 279 -27.03 2.44 0.42
N LEU A 280 -28.03 2.37 -0.44
CA LEU A 280 -29.02 3.44 -0.61
C LEU A 280 -29.95 3.46 0.60
N VAL A 281 -30.40 4.65 0.97
CA VAL A 281 -31.29 4.87 2.12
C VAL A 281 -32.57 5.52 1.62
N ASP A 282 -33.71 5.12 2.17
CA ASP A 282 -35.01 5.70 1.81
C ASP A 282 -35.02 7.23 2.02
N GLY A 283 -35.75 7.92 1.16
CA GLY A 283 -35.96 9.36 1.23
C GLY A 283 -36.91 9.76 2.35
N ALA A 284 -36.80 11.01 2.78
CA ALA A 284 -37.59 11.54 3.88
C ALA A 284 -39.09 11.68 3.55
N ASN A 285 -39.48 11.69 2.26
CA ASN A 285 -40.87 11.84 1.82
C ASN A 285 -41.46 10.54 1.27
N GLY A 286 -40.87 9.39 1.63
CA GLY A 286 -41.37 8.06 1.26
C GLY A 286 -40.83 7.54 -0.07
N GLU A 287 -39.78 8.15 -0.63
CA GLU A 287 -39.02 7.61 -1.75
C GLU A 287 -38.28 6.35 -1.32
N LEU A 288 -38.58 5.21 -1.95
CA LEU A 288 -37.97 3.93 -1.57
C LEU A 288 -36.66 3.71 -2.31
N ALA A 289 -35.58 3.46 -1.57
CA ALA A 289 -34.27 3.11 -2.12
C ALA A 289 -34.32 1.84 -2.97
N SER A 290 -35.24 0.91 -2.67
CA SER A 290 -35.47 -0.31 -3.44
C SER A 290 -35.93 -0.07 -4.89
N ASN A 291 -36.37 1.14 -5.22
CA ASN A 291 -36.72 1.51 -6.59
C ASN A 291 -35.50 1.82 -7.47
N TYR A 292 -34.31 1.85 -6.85
CA TYR A 292 -33.06 2.23 -7.46
C TYR A 292 -32.00 1.14 -7.26
N SER A 293 -31.01 1.13 -8.14
CA SER A 293 -29.85 0.25 -8.01
C SER A 293 -28.58 1.09 -8.16
N LEU A 294 -27.60 0.84 -7.31
CA LEU A 294 -26.30 1.49 -7.39
C LEU A 294 -25.23 0.39 -7.39
N ALA A 295 -24.33 0.44 -8.37
CA ALA A 295 -23.22 -0.50 -8.46
C ALA A 295 -22.13 -0.12 -7.44
N ASP A 296 -21.39 -1.13 -6.98
CA ASP A 296 -20.17 -0.93 -6.20
C ASP A 296 -19.11 -0.20 -7.04
N ASP A 297 -18.16 0.44 -6.34
CA ASP A 297 -17.07 1.18 -6.95
C ASP A 297 -15.70 0.66 -6.47
N TYR A 298 -14.67 0.89 -7.27
CA TYR A 298 -13.31 0.39 -7.05
C TYR A 298 -12.34 1.56 -7.04
N LEU A 299 -11.92 1.94 -5.83
CA LEU A 299 -11.18 3.16 -5.57
C LEU A 299 -9.72 2.84 -5.29
N ALA A 300 -8.80 3.61 -5.87
CA ALA A 300 -7.38 3.45 -5.60
C ALA A 300 -7.01 3.99 -4.21
N ALA A 301 -6.33 3.17 -3.40
CA ALA A 301 -5.71 3.56 -2.15
C ALA A 301 -4.65 2.52 -1.77
N THR A 302 -3.68 2.91 -0.94
CA THR A 302 -2.60 2.02 -0.52
C THR A 302 -2.51 1.93 1.01
N ILE A 303 -1.91 0.84 1.48
CA ILE A 303 -1.50 0.69 2.87
C ILE A 303 0.00 0.95 2.95
N THR A 304 0.43 1.72 3.95
CA THR A 304 1.85 2.02 4.21
C THR A 304 2.37 1.17 5.35
N ALA A 305 3.65 0.81 5.30
CA ALA A 305 4.28 -0.03 6.31
C ALA A 305 4.24 0.61 7.70
N LYS A 306 3.92 -0.19 8.72
CA LYS A 306 3.95 0.29 10.10
C LYS A 306 5.40 0.35 10.60
N ALA A 307 5.80 1.50 11.13
CA ALA A 307 7.12 1.67 11.73
C ALA A 307 7.23 0.89 13.05
N LEU A 308 8.28 0.09 13.17
CA LEU A 308 8.67 -0.65 14.37
C LEU A 308 9.83 0.04 15.07
N THR A 309 10.00 -0.28 16.34
CA THR A 309 11.10 0.23 17.17
C THR A 309 11.92 -0.92 17.73
N MET A 310 13.24 -0.83 17.58
CA MET A 310 14.19 -1.71 18.25
C MET A 310 14.66 -1.05 19.55
N THR A 311 14.70 -1.82 20.65
CA THR A 311 15.18 -1.31 21.95
C THR A 311 16.16 -2.28 22.59
N GLY A 312 17.19 -1.78 23.26
CA GLY A 312 18.14 -2.61 24.02
C GLY A 312 19.21 -3.33 23.19
N SER A 313 19.38 -2.99 21.91
CA SER A 313 20.51 -3.48 21.12
C SER A 313 21.84 -2.94 21.66
N THR A 314 22.91 -3.74 21.57
CA THR A 314 24.25 -3.35 22.02
C THR A 314 25.32 -3.79 21.02
N ALA A 315 26.42 -3.04 20.94
CA ALA A 315 27.59 -3.40 20.15
C ALA A 315 28.79 -3.66 21.06
N THR A 316 29.59 -4.66 20.74
CA THR A 316 30.77 -5.03 21.55
C THR A 316 32.01 -4.31 21.05
N SER A 317 32.85 -3.81 21.96
CA SER A 317 34.15 -3.23 21.60
C SER A 317 35.14 -4.32 21.22
N LYS A 318 36.07 -4.01 20.31
CA LYS A 318 37.04 -4.99 19.78
C LYS A 318 38.45 -4.43 19.76
N VAL A 319 39.44 -5.32 19.72
CA VAL A 319 40.82 -4.93 19.42
C VAL A 319 40.97 -4.71 17.91
N TYR A 320 41.82 -3.76 17.52
CA TYR A 320 42.11 -3.47 16.12
C TYR A 320 42.54 -4.73 15.35
N ASP A 321 41.82 -4.99 14.27
CA ASP A 321 41.97 -6.13 13.37
C ASP A 321 41.87 -5.73 11.89
N GLY A 322 41.95 -4.43 11.59
CA GLY A 322 41.95 -3.88 10.24
C GLY A 322 40.59 -3.81 9.53
N ASN A 323 39.47 -4.13 10.20
CA ASN A 323 38.14 -4.06 9.57
C ASN A 323 37.08 -3.36 10.44
N THR A 324 35.99 -2.95 9.81
CA THR A 324 34.87 -2.24 10.44
C THR A 324 33.80 -3.17 11.00
N THR A 325 33.94 -4.49 10.91
CA THR A 325 32.89 -5.42 11.37
C THR A 325 32.73 -5.34 12.88
N ALA A 326 31.48 -5.17 13.33
CA ALA A 326 31.11 -5.14 14.74
C ALA A 326 30.16 -6.29 15.08
N ALA A 327 30.35 -6.88 16.26
CA ALA A 327 29.38 -7.82 16.82
C ALA A 327 28.25 -7.03 17.50
N VAL A 328 27.02 -7.28 17.07
CA VAL A 328 25.80 -6.66 17.62
C VAL A 328 24.97 -7.73 18.31
N THR A 329 24.58 -7.46 19.55
CA THR A 329 23.53 -8.22 20.24
C THR A 329 22.21 -7.52 19.98
N VAL A 330 21.28 -8.22 19.35
CA VAL A 330 19.94 -7.71 19.02
C VAL A 330 19.11 -7.55 20.28
N GLY A 331 18.42 -6.42 20.39
CA GLY A 331 17.49 -6.14 21.47
C GLY A 331 16.09 -6.72 21.25
N THR A 332 15.08 -6.00 21.73
CA THR A 332 13.66 -6.35 21.62
C THR A 332 12.96 -5.47 20.58
N LEU A 333 12.24 -6.12 19.67
CA LEU A 333 11.36 -5.47 18.70
C LEU A 333 10.03 -5.11 19.36
N THR A 334 9.50 -3.92 19.03
CA THR A 334 8.23 -3.43 19.56
C THR A 334 7.47 -2.62 18.49
N GLY A 335 6.14 -2.53 18.63
CA GLY A 335 5.27 -1.74 17.76
C GLY A 335 4.46 -2.58 16.77
N GLU A 336 4.54 -3.91 16.86
CA GLU A 336 3.75 -4.86 16.09
C GLU A 336 2.24 -4.65 16.32
N VAL A 337 1.44 -5.01 15.32
CA VAL A 337 -0.01 -5.08 15.47
C VAL A 337 -0.34 -6.16 16.52
N SER A 338 -1.36 -5.91 17.35
CA SER A 338 -1.73 -6.82 18.43
C SER A 338 -2.01 -8.23 17.93
N GLY A 339 -1.30 -9.22 18.48
CA GLY A 339 -1.43 -10.63 18.10
C GLY A 339 -0.47 -11.08 17.01
N GLU A 340 0.25 -10.15 16.37
CA GLU A 340 1.31 -10.46 15.41
C GLU A 340 2.67 -10.56 16.11
N THR A 341 3.53 -11.43 15.62
CA THR A 341 4.92 -11.56 16.09
C THR A 341 5.82 -11.85 14.90
N LEU A 342 6.80 -10.96 14.66
CA LEU A 342 7.80 -11.16 13.62
C LEU A 342 9.05 -11.84 14.16
N GLY A 343 9.79 -12.48 13.25
CA GLY A 343 11.13 -12.97 13.52
C GLY A 343 12.20 -11.87 13.32
N LEU A 344 13.31 -12.01 14.03
CA LEU A 344 14.58 -11.37 13.68
C LEU A 344 15.65 -12.44 13.51
N THR A 345 16.41 -12.39 12.41
CA THR A 345 17.43 -13.40 12.13
C THR A 345 18.84 -12.93 12.42
N THR A 346 19.18 -11.71 11.98
CA THR A 346 20.55 -11.18 12.10
C THR A 346 20.55 -9.66 12.23
N ALA A 347 21.57 -9.15 12.92
CA ALA A 347 21.99 -7.76 12.82
C ALA A 347 23.40 -7.70 12.22
N ILE A 348 23.59 -6.82 11.26
CA ILE A 348 24.92 -6.50 10.72
C ILE A 348 25.37 -5.20 11.38
N GLY A 349 26.48 -5.27 12.10
CA GLY A 349 27.10 -4.11 12.73
C GLY A 349 28.33 -3.66 11.97
N THR A 350 28.42 -2.34 11.72
CA THR A 350 29.58 -1.73 11.06
C THR A 350 30.03 -0.50 11.85
N PHE A 351 31.27 -0.50 12.32
CA PHE A 351 31.92 0.68 12.87
C PHE A 351 32.05 1.78 11.80
N ASN A 352 31.91 3.03 12.24
CA ASN A 352 32.08 4.21 11.38
C ASN A 352 33.51 4.38 10.82
N SER A 353 34.51 3.75 11.46
CA SER A 353 35.87 3.65 10.95
C SER A 353 36.51 2.34 11.45
N LYS A 354 37.51 1.85 10.71
CA LYS A 354 38.37 0.76 11.20
C LYS A 354 39.42 1.27 12.19
N ASP A 355 39.73 2.56 12.15
CA ASP A 355 40.85 3.16 12.87
C ASP A 355 40.45 3.55 14.31
N VAL A 356 41.30 3.22 15.27
CA VAL A 356 41.05 3.28 16.73
C VAL A 356 40.53 4.64 17.20
N LEU A 357 41.15 5.74 16.76
CA LEU A 357 40.78 7.08 17.20
C LEU A 357 39.47 7.59 16.59
N ALA A 358 39.06 7.02 15.45
CA ALA A 358 37.85 7.42 14.73
C ALA A 358 36.67 6.47 15.01
N ALA A 359 36.91 5.24 15.47
CA ALA A 359 35.90 4.22 15.71
C ALA A 359 35.17 4.43 17.05
N ASN A 360 33.98 5.05 17.00
CA ASN A 360 33.19 5.38 18.19
C ASN A 360 31.68 5.07 18.08
N THR A 361 31.20 4.73 16.89
CA THR A 361 29.79 4.36 16.66
C THR A 361 29.69 3.15 15.74
N VAL A 362 28.67 2.32 15.96
CA VAL A 362 28.32 1.17 15.14
C VAL A 362 26.92 1.38 14.57
N THR A 363 26.81 1.37 13.24
CA THR A 363 25.52 1.29 12.56
C THR A 363 25.05 -0.15 12.60
N ALA A 364 23.88 -0.42 13.19
CA ALA A 364 23.25 -1.73 13.24
C ALA A 364 22.08 -1.78 12.24
N ILE A 365 22.15 -2.72 11.31
CA ILE A 365 21.09 -2.98 10.32
C ILE A 365 20.43 -4.31 10.67
N TYR A 366 19.11 -4.31 10.80
CA TYR A 366 18.32 -5.49 11.17
C TYR A 366 17.63 -6.08 9.94
N THR A 367 17.50 -7.40 9.92
CA THR A 367 16.65 -8.10 8.95
C THR A 367 15.41 -8.63 9.67
N LEU A 368 14.25 -8.05 9.34
CA LEU A 368 12.96 -8.59 9.75
C LEU A 368 12.66 -9.87 8.97
N VAL A 369 12.03 -10.83 9.63
CA VAL A 369 11.59 -12.09 9.04
C VAL A 369 10.13 -12.31 9.35
N ASP A 370 9.43 -12.92 8.40
CA ASP A 370 8.03 -13.28 8.53
C ASP A 370 7.78 -14.07 9.83
N GLY A 371 6.62 -13.84 10.42
CA GLY A 371 6.14 -14.53 11.60
C GLY A 371 5.75 -15.98 11.30
N ALA A 372 5.72 -16.79 12.36
CA ALA A 372 5.43 -18.22 12.25
C ALA A 372 3.97 -18.52 11.85
N SER A 373 3.05 -17.56 11.98
CA SER A 373 1.62 -17.74 11.67
C SER A 373 1.19 -16.97 10.42
N GLY A 374 2.15 -16.59 9.56
CA GLY A 374 1.89 -15.94 8.27
C GLY A 374 1.89 -14.40 8.33
N GLU A 375 2.39 -13.81 9.41
CA GLU A 375 2.66 -12.38 9.51
C GLU A 375 3.81 -11.99 8.56
N LEU A 376 3.60 -11.01 7.67
CA LEU A 376 4.62 -10.64 6.70
C LEU A 376 5.47 -9.47 7.21
N ALA A 377 6.79 -9.64 7.21
CA ALA A 377 7.75 -8.59 7.57
C ALA A 377 7.64 -7.37 6.65
N SER A 378 7.21 -7.56 5.40
CA SER A 378 6.99 -6.50 4.41
C SER A 378 5.88 -5.51 4.79
N ASN A 379 5.02 -5.86 5.75
CA ASN A 379 4.01 -4.95 6.28
C ASN A 379 4.57 -3.91 7.26
N TYR A 380 5.85 -4.05 7.59
CA TYR A 380 6.52 -3.28 8.61
C TYR A 380 7.79 -2.64 8.06
N SER A 381 8.22 -1.58 8.74
CA SER A 381 9.51 -0.93 8.49
C SER A 381 10.26 -0.80 9.80
N LEU A 382 11.57 -1.03 9.76
CA LEU A 382 12.44 -0.88 10.92
C LEU A 382 13.65 -0.03 10.53
N ALA A 383 13.88 1.04 11.28
CA ALA A 383 15.03 1.89 11.08
C ALA A 383 16.30 1.21 11.59
N ASN A 384 17.44 1.59 11.01
CA ASN A 384 18.76 1.20 11.51
C ASN A 384 19.01 1.86 12.88
N ASP A 385 19.83 1.21 13.71
CA ASP A 385 20.26 1.76 15.00
C ASP A 385 21.67 2.35 14.92
N SER A 386 21.96 3.26 15.84
CA SER A 386 23.31 3.80 16.07
C SER A 386 23.75 3.50 17.49
N LEU A 387 24.71 2.59 17.63
CA LEU A 387 25.15 2.04 18.92
C LEU A 387 26.55 2.57 19.27
N ALA A 388 26.78 2.91 20.53
CA ALA A 388 28.09 3.31 21.00
C ALA A 388 28.99 2.08 21.24
N SER A 389 30.19 2.08 20.68
CA SER A 389 31.24 1.08 20.93
C SER A 389 32.58 1.61 20.40
N THR A 390 33.69 1.00 20.81
CA THR A 390 35.05 1.45 20.45
C THR A 390 35.91 0.33 19.88
N ILE A 391 36.95 0.71 19.14
CA ILE A 391 38.06 -0.19 18.78
C ILE A 391 39.27 0.22 19.63
N THR A 392 39.93 -0.74 20.29
CA THR A 392 41.14 -0.50 21.08
C THR A 392 42.39 -0.87 20.30
N ALA A 393 43.50 -0.16 20.56
CA ALA A 393 44.77 -0.41 19.89
C ALA A 393 45.27 -1.85 20.06
N LYS A 394 45.82 -2.44 18.99
CA LYS A 394 46.44 -3.75 19.04
C LYS A 394 47.86 -3.62 19.61
N ALA A 395 48.20 -4.44 20.60
CA ALA A 395 49.55 -4.46 21.16
C ALA A 395 50.54 -5.10 20.16
N LEU A 396 51.66 -4.42 19.93
CA LEU A 396 52.80 -4.90 19.16
C LEU A 396 53.95 -5.30 20.08
N THR A 397 54.88 -6.09 19.53
CA THR A 397 56.09 -6.54 20.22
C THR A 397 57.33 -6.09 19.46
N MET A 398 58.27 -5.46 20.16
CA MET A 398 59.61 -5.14 19.67
C MET A 398 60.60 -6.18 20.16
N THR A 399 61.43 -6.73 19.27
CA THR A 399 62.46 -7.72 19.64
C THR A 399 63.81 -7.42 19.00
N GLY A 400 64.91 -7.66 19.72
CA GLY A 400 66.27 -7.54 19.16
C GLY A 400 66.86 -6.14 19.13
N SER A 401 66.24 -5.15 19.78
CA SER A 401 66.87 -3.84 19.97
C SER A 401 68.13 -3.94 20.83
N THR A 402 69.13 -3.12 20.53
CA THR A 402 70.40 -3.08 21.27
C THR A 402 70.85 -1.65 21.51
N ALA A 403 71.48 -1.39 22.65
CA ALA A 403 72.06 -0.09 22.97
C ALA A 403 73.59 -0.15 22.86
N GLY A 404 74.18 0.79 22.14
CA GLY A 404 75.63 0.90 22.00
C GLY A 404 76.28 1.46 23.27
N THR A 405 77.54 1.09 23.51
CA THR A 405 78.37 1.77 24.51
C THR A 405 78.85 3.12 23.96
N LYS A 406 79.24 4.04 24.85
CA LYS A 406 79.81 5.34 24.49
C LYS A 406 80.89 5.76 25.46
N VAL A 407 81.82 6.60 24.99
CA VAL A 407 82.76 7.30 25.86
C VAL A 407 82.05 8.45 26.57
N TYR A 408 82.42 8.73 27.81
CA TYR A 408 81.86 9.82 28.60
C TYR A 408 81.94 11.16 27.86
N ASP A 409 80.79 11.81 27.71
CA ASP A 409 80.63 13.08 27.00
C ASP A 409 79.70 14.04 27.78
N GLY A 410 79.41 13.72 29.04
CA GLY A 410 78.58 14.52 29.94
C GLY A 410 77.07 14.43 29.72
N ASN A 411 76.56 13.60 28.80
CA ASN A 411 75.12 13.45 28.56
C ASN A 411 74.61 11.99 28.70
N THR A 412 73.30 11.84 28.86
CA THR A 412 72.60 10.55 28.99
C THR A 412 72.13 9.99 27.65
N THR A 413 72.35 10.67 26.53
CA THR A 413 71.89 10.18 25.22
C THR A 413 72.61 8.88 24.87
N ALA A 414 71.83 7.87 24.48
CA ALA A 414 72.31 6.57 24.03
C ALA A 414 72.00 6.38 22.55
N SER A 415 72.92 5.74 21.83
CA SER A 415 72.64 5.20 20.50
C SER A 415 71.93 3.86 20.66
N VAL A 416 70.74 3.73 20.07
CA VAL A 416 69.95 2.49 20.08
C VAL A 416 69.74 2.04 18.64
N THR A 417 70.09 0.79 18.36
CA THR A 417 69.71 0.11 17.14
C THR A 417 68.34 -0.52 17.37
N VAL A 418 67.34 -0.09 16.60
CA VAL A 418 65.97 -0.62 16.67
C VAL A 418 65.94 -2.05 16.14
N GLY A 419 65.26 -2.94 16.86
CA GLY A 419 65.03 -4.32 16.45
C GLY A 419 63.88 -4.49 15.46
N SER A 420 63.28 -5.68 15.47
CA SER A 420 62.15 -6.05 14.61
C SER A 420 60.82 -5.88 15.34
N LEU A 421 59.90 -5.18 14.69
CA LEU A 421 58.50 -5.06 15.10
C LEU A 421 57.71 -6.29 14.65
N SER A 422 56.72 -6.71 15.45
CA SER A 422 55.84 -7.84 15.14
C SER A 422 54.48 -7.71 15.82
N GLY A 423 53.46 -8.36 15.25
CA GLY A 423 52.10 -8.40 15.78
C GLY A 423 51.08 -7.57 14.98
N GLU A 424 51.51 -6.97 13.87
CA GLU A 424 50.68 -6.23 12.93
C GLU A 424 49.54 -7.09 12.39
N VAL A 425 48.44 -6.44 12.01
CA VAL A 425 47.35 -7.11 11.29
C VAL A 425 47.87 -7.62 9.95
N SER A 426 47.41 -8.80 9.53
CA SER A 426 47.87 -9.44 8.28
C SER A 426 47.66 -8.51 7.08
N GLY A 427 48.71 -8.29 6.31
CA GLY A 427 48.72 -7.39 5.16
C GLY A 427 49.05 -5.93 5.47
N GLU A 428 49.14 -5.55 6.74
CA GLU A 428 49.60 -4.22 7.15
C GLU A 428 51.11 -4.22 7.44
N THR A 429 51.77 -3.09 7.20
CA THR A 429 53.17 -2.88 7.55
C THR A 429 53.37 -1.43 7.97
N LEU A 430 53.77 -1.21 9.22
CA LEU A 430 54.10 0.12 9.73
C LEU A 430 55.47 0.58 9.24
N GLY A 431 55.72 1.90 9.32
CA GLY A 431 57.04 2.47 9.09
C GLY A 431 58.02 2.04 10.17
N THR A 432 59.32 2.10 9.86
CA THR A 432 60.39 1.80 10.83
C THR A 432 60.24 2.70 12.06
N PRO A 433 60.06 2.13 13.26
CA PRO A 433 59.90 2.92 14.48
C PRO A 433 61.13 3.79 14.74
N THR A 434 60.89 5.00 15.25
CA THR A 434 61.97 5.84 15.77
C THR A 434 62.18 5.53 17.25
N VAL A 435 63.39 5.77 17.75
CA VAL A 435 63.74 5.49 19.14
C VAL A 435 64.53 6.63 19.75
N VAL A 436 64.20 6.95 21.00
CA VAL A 436 65.03 7.78 21.86
C VAL A 436 65.59 6.90 22.97
N GLY A 437 66.90 6.71 22.96
CA GLY A 437 67.64 5.99 23.99
C GLY A 437 68.19 6.94 25.04
N THR A 438 67.91 6.66 26.32
CA THR A 438 68.46 7.44 27.44
C THR A 438 69.07 6.52 28.49
N PHE A 439 70.35 6.70 28.79
CA PHE A 439 71.00 6.08 29.93
C PHE A 439 70.37 6.54 31.24
N ASN A 440 70.30 5.64 32.21
CA ASN A 440 69.83 5.93 33.56
C ASN A 440 70.73 6.94 34.32
N SER A 441 71.97 7.13 33.88
CA SER A 441 72.89 8.14 34.40
C SER A 441 73.88 8.59 33.32
N LYS A 442 74.39 9.83 33.44
CA LYS A 442 75.51 10.30 32.61
C LYS A 442 76.87 9.78 33.12
N ASP A 443 76.95 9.39 34.40
CA ASP A 443 78.20 9.04 35.07
C ASP A 443 78.56 7.57 34.85
N VAL A 444 79.83 7.30 34.52
CA VAL A 444 80.37 5.99 34.08
C VAL A 444 79.98 4.83 34.98
N LEU A 445 80.14 4.97 36.30
CA LEU A 445 79.87 3.88 37.25
C LEU A 445 78.38 3.61 37.48
N ALA A 446 77.52 4.59 37.19
CA ALA A 446 76.08 4.49 37.40
C ALA A 446 75.31 4.14 36.12
N ALA A 447 75.90 4.37 34.94
CA ALA A 447 75.29 4.12 33.64
C ALA A 447 75.35 2.63 33.27
N ASN A 448 74.25 1.89 33.49
CA ASN A 448 74.16 0.45 33.23
C ASN A 448 72.91 0.01 32.45
N THR A 449 71.92 0.89 32.28
CA THR A 449 70.69 0.61 31.52
C THR A 449 70.32 1.79 30.64
N VAL A 450 69.75 1.49 29.48
CA VAL A 450 69.18 2.45 28.53
C VAL A 450 67.68 2.20 28.42
N THR A 451 66.87 3.21 28.74
CA THR A 451 65.44 3.20 28.42
C THR A 451 65.29 3.58 26.94
N ALA A 452 64.73 2.66 26.16
CA ALA A 452 64.40 2.87 24.76
C ALA A 452 62.90 3.20 24.65
N VAL A 453 62.60 4.45 24.31
CA VAL A 453 61.24 4.92 24.05
C VAL A 453 61.00 4.88 22.55
N TYR A 454 60.10 4.00 22.12
CA TYR A 454 59.77 3.85 20.71
C TYR A 454 58.61 4.77 20.33
N THR A 455 58.69 5.36 19.14
CA THR A 455 57.56 6.01 18.50
C THR A 455 57.26 5.26 17.21
N LEU A 456 56.08 4.65 17.14
CA LEU A 456 55.57 4.00 15.94
C LEU A 456 55.35 5.06 14.83
N VAL A 457 55.57 4.65 13.59
CA VAL A 457 55.45 5.50 12.41
C VAL A 457 54.43 4.90 11.46
N ASP A 458 53.61 5.74 10.85
CA ASP A 458 52.61 5.30 9.87
C ASP A 458 53.26 4.53 8.71
N GLY A 459 52.54 3.56 8.18
CA GLY A 459 52.92 2.79 7.01
C GLY A 459 52.84 3.59 5.72
N ALA A 460 53.63 3.16 4.73
CA ALA A 460 53.69 3.84 3.44
C ALA A 460 52.39 3.73 2.62
N ASN A 461 51.50 2.79 2.94
CA ASN A 461 50.23 2.59 2.23
C ASN A 461 49.02 3.07 3.05
N GLY A 462 49.24 3.94 4.05
CA GLY A 462 48.18 4.56 4.85
C GLY A 462 47.80 3.79 6.12
N GLU A 463 48.60 2.81 6.54
CA GLU A 463 48.45 2.15 7.84
C GLU A 463 48.78 3.13 8.97
N LEU A 464 47.83 3.35 9.88
CA LEU A 464 48.02 4.33 10.96
C LEU A 464 48.64 3.67 12.20
N ALA A 465 49.76 4.21 12.66
CA ALA A 465 50.44 3.80 13.89
C ALA A 465 49.54 3.94 15.13
N SER A 466 48.60 4.89 15.12
CA SER A 466 47.64 5.09 16.22
C SER A 466 46.70 3.90 16.45
N ASN A 467 46.62 2.96 15.51
CA ASN A 467 45.85 1.72 15.67
C ASN A 467 46.58 0.67 16.51
N TYR A 468 47.83 0.93 16.85
CA TYR A 468 48.71 0.02 17.54
C TYR A 468 49.25 0.66 18.82
N SER A 469 49.68 -0.19 19.75
CA SER A 469 50.38 0.23 20.95
C SER A 469 51.67 -0.56 21.08
N LEU A 470 52.74 0.10 21.53
CA LEU A 470 54.03 -0.53 21.75
C LEU A 470 54.57 -0.05 23.10
N VAL A 471 55.06 -0.99 23.89
CA VAL A 471 55.69 -0.69 25.19
C VAL A 471 57.15 -0.31 24.99
N ASN A 472 57.64 0.57 25.87
CA ASN A 472 59.05 0.91 25.93
C ASN A 472 59.89 -0.29 26.39
N ASP A 473 61.18 -0.26 26.09
CA ASP A 473 62.12 -1.33 26.40
C ASP A 473 63.27 -0.82 27.29
N SER A 474 63.92 -1.76 27.98
CA SER A 474 65.03 -1.51 28.90
C SER A 474 66.23 -2.36 28.50
N LEU A 475 67.22 -1.72 27.88
CA LEU A 475 68.38 -2.36 27.29
C LEU A 475 69.61 -2.24 28.19
N ALA A 476 70.47 -3.26 28.25
CA ALA A 476 71.73 -3.17 28.95
C ALA A 476 72.79 -2.47 28.07
N SER A 477 73.51 -1.48 28.64
CA SER A 477 74.67 -0.84 28.01
C SER A 477 75.46 -0.04 29.05
N THR A 478 76.69 0.36 28.73
CA THR A 478 77.60 1.08 29.65
C THR A 478 78.23 2.30 29.00
N ILE A 479 78.56 3.31 29.82
CA ILE A 479 79.43 4.43 29.43
C ILE A 479 80.86 4.11 29.88
N THR A 480 81.86 4.29 29.02
CA THR A 480 83.28 4.13 29.35
C THR A 480 83.90 5.47 29.70
N ALA A 481 84.88 5.49 30.59
CA ALA A 481 85.59 6.71 30.96
C ALA A 481 86.26 7.38 29.76
N LYS A 482 86.30 8.72 29.76
CA LYS A 482 87.00 9.51 28.75
C LYS A 482 88.45 9.73 29.15
N ASP A 483 89.34 9.58 28.19
CA ASP A 483 90.76 9.80 28.44
C ASP A 483 91.08 11.30 28.58
N VAL A 484 91.87 11.64 29.60
CA VAL A 484 92.42 12.98 29.84
C VAL A 484 93.94 12.89 30.01
N THR A 485 94.59 14.01 29.76
CA THR A 485 96.03 14.16 30.03
C THR A 485 96.27 15.37 30.90
N ILE A 486 97.38 15.35 31.65
CA ILE A 486 97.84 16.48 32.45
C ILE A 486 99.08 17.09 31.80
N SER A 487 99.13 18.42 31.69
CA SER A 487 100.33 19.12 31.21
C SER A 487 101.48 18.95 32.20
N ALA A 488 102.70 19.25 31.74
CA ALA A 488 103.87 19.22 32.62
C ALA A 488 103.66 20.08 33.88
N GLY A 489 103.96 19.49 35.04
CA GLY A 489 103.97 20.18 36.32
C GLY A 489 105.27 20.95 36.57
N SER A 490 105.46 21.43 37.80
CA SER A 490 106.76 21.94 38.24
C SER A 490 107.05 21.51 39.67
N ALA A 491 108.32 21.33 40.00
CA ALA A 491 108.76 20.96 41.34
C ALA A 491 109.75 21.99 41.86
N THR A 492 109.51 22.53 43.05
CA THR A 492 110.40 23.52 43.65
C THR A 492 111.63 22.84 44.21
N SER A 493 112.81 23.42 43.98
CA SER A 493 114.01 23.02 44.72
C SER A 493 113.78 23.23 46.21
N LYS A 494 114.42 22.39 47.04
CA LYS A 494 114.32 22.50 48.49
C LYS A 494 115.69 22.47 49.14
N VAL A 495 115.78 22.96 50.37
CA VAL A 495 116.98 22.80 51.20
C VAL A 495 116.96 21.41 51.84
N TYR A 496 118.13 20.78 51.96
CA TYR A 496 118.29 19.46 52.57
C TYR A 496 117.62 19.35 53.95
N ASP A 497 116.67 18.42 54.07
CA ASP A 497 115.86 18.14 55.26
C ASP A 497 115.88 16.66 55.67
N GLY A 498 116.67 15.84 54.97
CA GLY A 498 116.81 14.40 55.20
C GLY A 498 115.76 13.51 54.54
N ASN A 499 114.77 14.06 53.81
CA ASN A 499 113.66 13.29 53.24
C ASN A 499 113.56 13.43 51.71
N THR A 500 112.94 12.47 51.01
CA THR A 500 112.77 12.50 49.55
C THR A 500 111.50 13.22 49.08
N GLY A 501 110.59 13.60 49.97
CA GLY A 501 109.37 14.32 49.60
C GLY A 501 109.67 15.65 48.89
N ALA A 502 108.93 15.92 47.81
CA ALA A 502 109.03 17.13 47.01
C ALA A 502 107.68 17.87 46.96
N SER A 503 107.73 19.20 46.92
CA SER A 503 106.57 20.03 46.63
C SER A 503 106.41 20.15 45.12
N VAL A 504 105.28 19.68 44.60
CA VAL A 504 104.96 19.70 43.16
C VAL A 504 103.74 20.57 42.92
N THR A 505 103.86 21.51 41.99
CA THR A 505 102.74 22.24 41.42
C THR A 505 102.21 21.44 40.24
N VAL A 506 100.94 21.09 40.32
CA VAL A 506 100.21 20.29 39.33
C VAL A 506 100.02 21.06 38.02
N GLY A 507 100.15 20.39 36.87
CA GLY A 507 99.82 20.95 35.57
C GLY A 507 98.31 21.12 35.33
N SER A 508 97.91 21.53 34.13
CA SER A 508 96.50 21.65 33.75
C SER A 508 96.00 20.38 33.07
N LEU A 509 94.79 19.94 33.42
CA LEU A 509 94.12 18.84 32.73
C LEU A 509 93.59 19.30 31.36
N THR A 510 93.74 18.45 30.35
CA THR A 510 93.16 18.64 29.02
C THR A 510 92.36 17.41 28.61
N GLY A 511 91.32 17.61 27.78
CA GLY A 511 90.41 16.55 27.34
C GLY A 511 89.09 16.45 28.13
N LEU A 512 88.92 17.26 29.18
CA LEU A 512 87.67 17.36 29.93
C LEU A 512 86.48 17.72 29.01
N VAL A 513 85.30 17.28 29.39
CA VAL A 513 84.05 17.56 28.67
C VAL A 513 83.53 18.95 29.04
N GLY A 514 83.24 19.78 28.04
CA GLY A 514 82.59 21.08 28.25
C GLY A 514 83.34 21.98 29.23
N ALA A 515 82.63 22.51 30.23
CA ALA A 515 83.16 23.35 31.29
C ALA A 515 83.47 22.56 32.58
N GLU A 516 83.58 21.23 32.49
CA GLU A 516 83.88 20.42 33.65
C GLU A 516 85.28 20.75 34.21
N VAL A 517 85.35 20.79 35.54
CA VAL A 517 86.56 21.05 36.32
C VAL A 517 86.61 19.98 37.41
N LEU A 518 87.65 19.15 37.35
CA LEU A 518 87.98 18.19 38.41
C LEU A 518 88.67 18.90 39.57
N GLY A 519 88.76 18.22 40.72
CA GLY A 519 89.41 18.76 41.90
C GLY A 519 90.91 18.92 41.69
N THR A 520 91.63 19.37 42.71
CA THR A 520 93.09 19.36 42.67
C THR A 520 93.56 17.91 42.49
N THR A 521 94.07 17.58 41.29
CA THR A 521 94.72 16.29 41.04
C THR A 521 95.72 16.06 42.17
N ALA A 522 95.54 15.03 42.97
CA ALA A 522 96.43 14.80 44.10
C ALA A 522 97.78 14.35 43.53
N VAL A 523 98.85 15.04 43.93
CA VAL A 523 100.21 14.77 43.48
C VAL A 523 101.11 14.38 44.64
N THR A 524 101.80 13.26 44.49
CA THR A 524 102.94 12.91 45.35
C THR A 524 104.21 13.10 44.56
N GLY A 525 105.06 14.04 44.99
CA GLY A 525 106.39 14.25 44.43
C GLY A 525 107.46 13.57 45.28
N THR A 526 108.34 12.79 44.65
CA THR A 526 109.47 12.14 45.32
C THR A 526 110.76 12.36 44.54
N PHE A 527 111.78 12.94 45.19
CA PHE A 527 113.13 13.00 44.65
C PHE A 527 113.72 11.59 44.48
N ASN A 528 114.49 11.39 43.41
CA ASN A 528 115.22 10.15 43.15
C ASN A 528 116.28 9.82 44.22
N SER A 529 116.71 10.80 45.03
CA SER A 529 117.55 10.62 46.21
C SER A 529 117.28 11.69 47.26
N LYS A 530 117.55 11.37 48.54
CA LYS A 530 117.57 12.38 49.63
C LYS A 530 118.84 13.24 49.63
N ASP A 531 119.89 12.78 48.95
CA ASP A 531 121.23 13.35 49.05
C ASP A 531 121.46 14.43 47.98
N VAL A 532 121.97 15.60 48.41
CA VAL A 532 122.14 16.84 47.61
C VAL A 532 122.71 16.61 46.21
N LEU A 533 123.78 15.81 46.08
CA LEU A 533 124.49 15.62 44.81
C LEU A 533 123.79 14.64 43.85
N SER A 534 122.90 13.80 44.36
CA SER A 534 122.20 12.76 43.57
C SER A 534 120.72 13.07 43.35
N ALA A 535 120.17 14.04 44.08
CA ALA A 535 118.80 14.53 43.94
C ALA A 535 118.69 15.50 42.75
N ASN A 536 118.34 14.97 41.57
CA ASN A 536 118.25 15.74 40.33
C ASN A 536 116.92 15.59 39.58
N THR A 537 116.06 14.67 40.03
CA THR A 537 114.77 14.37 39.38
C THR A 537 113.72 14.11 40.46
N VAL A 538 112.54 14.71 40.29
CA VAL A 538 111.33 14.41 41.06
C VAL A 538 110.41 13.57 40.20
N THR A 539 110.01 12.39 40.69
CA THR A 539 108.90 11.63 40.13
C THR A 539 107.60 12.14 40.76
N ALA A 540 106.75 12.75 39.95
CA ALA A 540 105.40 13.12 40.31
C ALA A 540 104.45 11.98 39.92
N VAL A 541 103.53 11.63 40.83
CA VAL A 541 102.42 10.69 40.56
C VAL A 541 101.11 11.43 40.79
N TYR A 542 100.26 11.45 39.79
CA TYR A 542 98.99 12.17 39.72
C TYR A 542 97.81 11.21 39.86
N THR A 543 96.81 11.60 40.66
CA THR A 543 95.52 10.91 40.76
C THR A 543 94.38 11.91 40.62
N LEU A 544 93.35 11.55 39.84
CA LEU A 544 92.18 12.40 39.64
C LEU A 544 91.31 12.42 40.89
N VAL A 545 90.78 13.59 41.22
CA VAL A 545 89.87 13.81 42.37
C VAL A 545 88.62 14.51 41.86
N ASP A 546 87.47 14.18 42.44
CA ASP A 546 86.20 14.83 42.12
C ASP A 546 86.31 16.36 42.25
N GLY A 547 85.61 17.07 41.36
CA GLY A 547 85.51 18.52 41.37
C GLY A 547 84.76 19.05 42.60
N ALA A 548 84.95 20.33 42.88
CA ALA A 548 84.13 21.04 43.88
C ALA A 548 82.64 21.04 43.49
N ASN A 549 82.34 20.98 42.19
CA ASN A 549 81.00 20.65 41.73
C ASN A 549 80.80 19.12 41.79
N PRO A 550 79.84 18.62 42.59
CA PRO A 550 79.60 17.18 42.75
C PRO A 550 79.16 16.47 41.46
N LEU A 551 78.84 17.21 40.40
CA LEU A 551 78.54 16.66 39.07
C LEU A 551 79.78 16.35 38.23
N HIS A 552 80.96 16.86 38.61
CA HIS A 552 82.24 16.65 37.91
C HIS A 552 83.03 15.52 38.59
N ARG A 553 82.71 14.28 38.22
CA ARG A 553 83.30 13.09 38.86
C ARG A 553 84.58 12.64 38.17
N ALA A 554 85.63 12.40 38.93
CA ALA A 554 86.88 11.84 38.45
C ALA A 554 86.70 10.43 37.86
N SER A 555 85.75 9.65 38.39
CA SER A 555 85.43 8.31 37.88
C SER A 555 84.97 8.28 36.42
N ASN A 556 84.61 9.44 35.85
CA ASN A 556 84.22 9.57 34.46
C ASN A 556 85.42 9.67 33.50
N TYR A 557 86.64 9.73 34.03
CA TYR A 557 87.85 10.00 33.28
C TYR A 557 88.98 9.01 33.60
N ASN A 558 89.80 8.71 32.59
CA ASN A 558 91.06 7.99 32.74
C ASN A 558 92.24 8.96 32.54
N LEU A 559 93.16 9.04 33.50
CA LEU A 559 94.39 9.82 33.32
C LEU A 559 95.45 8.99 32.59
N LEU A 560 95.78 9.36 31.35
CA LEU A 560 96.70 8.59 30.50
C LEU A 560 98.18 8.75 30.88
N ASN A 561 98.57 9.89 31.45
CA ASN A 561 99.92 10.18 31.90
C ASN A 561 99.96 10.44 33.43
N PRO A 562 99.69 9.40 34.25
CA PRO A 562 99.59 9.56 35.70
C PRO A 562 100.95 9.78 36.37
N THR A 563 102.06 9.70 35.65
CA THR A 563 103.40 9.93 36.20
C THR A 563 104.21 10.85 35.30
N GLU A 564 105.06 11.68 35.93
CA GLU A 564 105.96 12.61 35.25
C GLU A 564 107.31 12.69 35.98
N ALA A 565 108.39 12.89 35.24
CA ALA A 565 109.72 13.17 35.79
C ALA A 565 110.08 14.65 35.59
N ILE A 566 110.31 15.39 36.68
CA ILE A 566 110.57 16.83 36.68
C ILE A 566 111.99 17.09 37.18
N ALA A 567 112.80 17.79 36.39
CA ALA A 567 114.18 18.14 36.76
C ALA A 567 114.19 19.26 37.82
N THR A 568 114.80 19.00 38.98
CA THR A 568 115.00 19.98 40.06
C THR A 568 116.02 19.44 41.07
N THR A 569 116.48 20.25 42.02
CA THR A 569 117.59 19.90 42.91
C THR A 569 117.28 20.07 44.40
N ILE A 570 117.99 19.34 45.25
CA ILE A 570 118.08 19.64 46.68
C ILE A 570 119.34 20.49 46.92
N ALA A 571 119.20 21.66 47.51
CA ALA A 571 120.31 22.53 47.90
C ALA A 571 120.86 22.12 49.28
N ALA A 572 122.17 22.30 49.49
CA ALA A 572 122.80 22.03 50.78
C ALA A 572 122.25 22.96 51.88
N LYS A 573 122.01 22.42 53.08
CA LYS A 573 121.64 23.21 54.25
C LYS A 573 122.89 23.88 54.83
N ALA A 574 122.87 25.20 54.96
CA ALA A 574 123.97 25.95 55.56
C ALA A 574 124.16 25.56 57.03
N LEU A 575 125.39 25.21 57.41
CA LEU A 575 125.77 24.97 58.80
C LEU A 575 126.22 26.29 59.43
N THR A 576 125.52 26.76 60.45
CA THR A 576 125.97 27.88 61.28
C THR A 576 126.74 27.35 62.48
N ILE A 577 128.05 27.62 62.51
CA ILE A 577 128.91 27.32 63.65
C ILE A 577 128.92 28.54 64.57
N SER A 578 128.42 28.39 65.79
CA SER A 578 128.54 29.42 66.83
C SER A 578 129.75 29.07 67.71
N VAL A 579 130.76 29.95 67.74
CA VAL A 579 131.94 29.82 68.61
C VAL A 579 131.72 30.63 69.90
N GLY A 580 131.70 29.95 71.05
CA GLY A 580 131.68 30.59 72.37
C GLY A 580 133.06 31.11 72.80
N THR A 581 133.08 32.20 73.57
CA THR A 581 134.27 32.98 74.01
C THR A 581 135.24 32.22 74.94
N PRO A 582 136.56 32.55 74.96
CA PRO A 582 137.59 31.78 75.67
C PRO A 582 137.80 32.17 77.15
N SER A 583 138.16 31.20 78.01
CA SER A 583 138.59 31.41 79.40
C SER A 583 140.04 30.94 79.65
N THR A 584 140.89 31.90 80.06
CA THR A 584 142.18 31.86 80.81
C THR A 584 143.05 30.59 80.89
N VAL A 585 144.34 30.80 80.62
CA VAL A 585 145.50 29.95 80.93
C VAL A 585 145.66 29.71 82.44
N VAL A 586 145.88 28.45 82.84
CA VAL A 586 146.68 28.09 84.03
C VAL A 586 147.77 27.12 83.56
N SER A 587 149.02 27.53 83.74
CA SER A 587 150.19 26.69 83.55
C SER A 587 150.24 25.56 84.60
N LYS A 588 150.60 24.35 84.16
CA LYS A 588 151.20 23.33 85.03
C LYS A 588 152.38 22.67 84.32
N VAL A 589 153.55 22.77 84.93
CA VAL A 589 154.75 22.03 84.60
C VAL A 589 154.75 20.70 85.38
N TYR A 590 154.94 19.61 84.64
CA TYR A 590 155.46 18.28 84.97
C TYR A 590 155.34 17.71 86.41
N ASN A 591 154.70 16.54 86.53
CA ASN A 591 155.16 15.47 87.43
C ASN A 591 155.12 14.13 86.68
N GLY A 592 156.29 13.56 86.41
CA GLY A 592 156.40 12.30 85.68
C GLY A 592 155.68 11.16 86.40
N ASN A 593 154.95 10.35 85.65
CA ASN A 593 155.31 8.94 85.57
C ASN A 593 154.86 8.34 84.24
N ARG A 594 155.71 7.44 83.76
CA ARG A 594 155.66 6.73 82.48
C ARG A 594 155.27 5.28 82.76
N THR A 595 154.88 4.59 81.69
CA THR A 595 154.69 3.13 81.50
C THR A 595 153.27 2.63 81.74
N ALA A 596 152.67 1.82 80.86
CA ALA A 596 153.14 1.21 79.60
C ALA A 596 151.98 1.15 78.60
#